data_AF-A0A8S9W9G2-F1
#
_entry.id   AF-A0A8S9W9G2-F1
#
_cell.length_a   1.000
_cell.length_b   1.000
_cell.length_c   1.000
_cell.angle_alpha   90.00
_cell.angle_beta   90.00
_cell.angle_gamma   90.00
#
_symmetry.space_group_name_H-M   'P 1'
#
loop_
_entity.id
_entity.type
_entity.pdbx_description
1 polymer ?
#
loop_
_entity_poly.entity_id
_entity_poly.type
_entity_poly.pdbx_seq_one_letter_code
_entity_poly.pdbx_strand_id
1 'polypeptide(L)'
;MDDRTKTAITALGGFVLGVIVVMFVMKMAAPGMMIHEAKSPYDFNTTVDTIIANAKSDGWTVPKTYNFQKSILDAGAGDVGRIKVG
;
A
#
# COMPACT_ATOMS: atom_id res chain seq x y z
N MET A 1 -17.05 -39.48 -27.36
CA MET A 1 -17.04 -38.39 -26.36
C MET A 1 -18.26 -37.52 -26.64
N ASP A 2 -19.23 -37.50 -25.73
CA ASP A 2 -20.48 -36.74 -25.90
C ASP A 2 -20.26 -35.22 -25.75
N ASP A 3 -21.25 -34.45 -26.15
CA ASP A 3 -21.17 -32.99 -26.13
C ASP A 3 -21.06 -32.40 -24.71
N ARG A 4 -21.62 -33.07 -23.69
CA ARG A 4 -21.50 -32.62 -22.29
C ARG A 4 -20.07 -32.71 -21.78
N THR A 5 -19.37 -33.78 -22.16
CA THR A 5 -17.96 -34.00 -21.80
C THR A 5 -17.06 -32.95 -22.45
N LYS A 6 -17.32 -32.57 -23.70
CA LYS A 6 -16.59 -31.50 -24.38
C LYS A 6 -16.82 -30.14 -23.74
N THR A 7 -18.07 -29.81 -23.40
CA THR A 7 -18.41 -28.56 -22.69
C THR A 7 -17.76 -28.48 -21.31
N ALA A 8 -17.70 -29.59 -20.57
CA ALA A 8 -17.04 -29.62 -19.26
C ALA A 8 -15.52 -29.36 -19.38
N ILE A 9 -14.86 -29.97 -20.37
CA ILE A 9 -13.42 -29.78 -20.62
C ILE A 9 -13.11 -28.35 -21.04
N THR A 10 -13.93 -27.74 -21.91
CA THR A 10 -13.72 -26.35 -22.32
C THR A 10 -13.98 -25.37 -21.18
N ALA A 11 -14.98 -25.61 -20.34
CA ALA A 11 -15.25 -24.80 -19.16
C ALA A 11 -14.09 -24.86 -18.14
N LEU A 12 -13.58 -26.06 -17.85
CA LEU A 12 -12.41 -26.27 -17.00
C LEU A 12 -11.15 -25.59 -17.58
N GLY A 13 -10.93 -25.73 -18.89
CA GLY A 13 -9.82 -25.07 -19.57
C GLY A 13 -9.90 -23.54 -19.48
N GLY A 14 -11.10 -22.97 -19.71
CA GLY A 14 -11.34 -21.53 -19.56
C GLY A 14 -11.15 -21.05 -18.12
N PHE A 15 -11.59 -21.83 -17.13
CA PHE A 15 -11.39 -21.50 -15.72
C PHE A 15 -9.91 -21.48 -15.34
N VAL A 16 -9.15 -22.52 -15.72
CA VAL A 16 -7.70 -22.59 -15.45
C VAL A 16 -6.96 -21.43 -16.13
N LEU A 17 -7.29 -21.14 -17.40
CA LEU A 17 -6.73 -20.00 -18.11
C LEU A 17 -7.04 -18.68 -17.40
N GLY A 18 -8.28 -18.49 -16.95
CA GLY A 18 -8.70 -17.32 -16.18
C GLY A 18 -7.91 -17.14 -14.89
N VAL A 19 -7.69 -18.22 -14.12
CA VAL A 19 -6.88 -18.19 -12.90
C VAL A 19 -5.43 -17.78 -13.20
N ILE A 20 -4.83 -18.32 -14.27
CA ILE A 20 -3.47 -17.97 -14.69
C ILE A 20 -3.37 -16.48 -15.05
N VAL A 21 -4.34 -15.96 -15.80
CA VAL A 21 -4.38 -14.54 -16.18
C VAL A 21 -4.49 -13.65 -14.93
N VAL A 22 -5.39 -13.96 -13.99
CA VAL A 22 -5.54 -13.19 -12.75
C VAL A 22 -4.25 -13.19 -11.94
N MET A 23 -3.58 -14.33 -11.77
CA MET A 23 -2.30 -14.40 -11.06
C MET A 23 -1.22 -13.52 -11.71
N PHE A 24 -1.17 -13.49 -13.05
CA PHE A 24 -0.21 -12.66 -13.78
C PHE A 24 -0.50 -11.17 -13.59
N VAL A 25 -1.77 -10.77 -13.69
CA VAL A 25 -2.21 -9.39 -13.43
C VAL A 25 -1.90 -8.96 -12.00
N MET A 26 -2.19 -9.80 -11.00
CA MET A 26 -1.87 -9.49 -9.61
C MET A 26 -0.36 -9.33 -9.39
N LYS A 27 0.47 -10.17 -10.02
CA LYS A 27 1.93 -10.05 -9.93
C LYS A 27 2.44 -8.73 -10.53
N MET A 28 1.85 -8.27 -11.62
CA MET A 28 2.21 -6.99 -12.25
C MET A 28 1.71 -5.78 -11.46
N ALA A 29 0.54 -5.87 -10.83
CA ALA A 29 -0.06 -4.79 -10.05
C ALA A 29 0.50 -4.70 -8.61
N ALA A 30 0.96 -5.81 -8.02
CA ALA A 30 1.42 -5.87 -6.64
C ALA A 30 2.50 -4.82 -6.26
N PRO A 31 3.53 -4.54 -7.08
CA PRO A 31 4.54 -3.53 -6.75
C PRO A 31 3.95 -2.12 -6.59
N GLY A 32 2.88 -1.79 -7.30
CA GLY A 32 2.20 -0.49 -7.22
C GLY A 32 1.21 -0.36 -6.07
N MET A 33 0.95 -1.44 -5.32
CA MET A 33 -0.02 -1.47 -4.21
C MET A 33 0.65 -1.51 -2.82
N MET A 34 1.97 -1.58 -2.75
CA MET A 34 2.70 -1.70 -1.48
C MET A 34 3.16 -0.33 -0.97
N ILE A 35 3.24 -0.20 0.36
CA ILE A 35 3.85 0.95 1.01
C ILE A 35 5.34 0.99 0.64
N HIS A 36 5.79 2.11 0.09
CA HIS A 36 7.21 2.35 -0.16
C HIS A 36 7.88 2.85 1.12
N GLU A 37 8.79 2.05 1.68
CA GLU A 37 9.59 2.43 2.84
C GLU A 37 10.98 2.92 2.40
N ALA A 38 11.38 4.08 2.91
CA ALA A 38 12.72 4.63 2.71
C ALA A 38 13.26 5.18 4.04
N LYS A 39 14.49 4.80 4.40
CA LYS A 39 15.15 5.34 5.59
C LYS A 39 15.66 6.75 5.30
N SER A 40 15.21 7.72 6.08
CA SER A 40 15.68 9.10 5.95
C SER A 40 17.11 9.24 6.50
N PRO A 41 17.98 10.04 5.84
CA PRO A 41 19.29 10.41 6.39
C PRO A 41 19.19 11.50 7.47
N TYR A 42 18.01 12.10 7.66
CA TYR A 42 17.78 13.19 8.60
C TYR A 42 17.19 12.68 9.94
N ASP A 43 17.23 13.54 10.96
CA ASP A 43 16.46 13.30 12.19
C ASP A 43 14.96 13.46 11.93
N PHE A 44 14.14 12.92 12.84
CA PHE A 44 12.68 12.86 12.69
C PHE A 44 12.01 14.20 12.32
N ASN A 45 12.38 15.31 12.97
CA ASN A 45 11.72 16.59 12.70
C ASN A 45 12.10 17.10 11.31
N THR A 46 13.40 17.07 11.00
CA THR A 46 13.93 17.46 9.70
C THR A 46 13.34 16.60 8.58
N THR A 47 13.20 15.28 8.80
CA THR A 47 12.53 14.38 7.85
C THR A 47 11.10 14.83 7.57
N VAL A 48 10.31 15.10 8.61
CA VAL A 48 8.91 15.50 8.44
C VAL A 48 8.80 16.82 7.70
N ASP A 49 9.59 17.81 8.07
CA ASP A 49 9.56 19.13 7.44
C ASP A 49 9.99 19.04 5.97
N THR A 50 10.99 18.22 5.66
CA THR A 50 11.44 17.96 4.29
C THR A 50 10.35 17.28 3.45
N ILE A 51 9.65 16.28 4.00
CA ILE A 51 8.53 15.60 3.30
C ILE A 51 7.42 16.60 2.99
N ILE A 52 7.03 17.43 3.96
CA ILE A 52 5.97 18.43 3.77
C ILE A 52 6.38 19.47 2.72
N ALA A 53 7.63 19.93 2.75
CA ALA A 53 8.15 20.88 1.78
C ALA A 53 8.16 20.31 0.36
N ASN A 54 8.64 19.08 0.18
CA ASN A 54 8.68 18.41 -1.11
C ASN A 54 7.27 18.14 -1.66
N ALA A 55 6.35 17.63 -0.84
CA ALA A 55 4.97 17.41 -1.24
C ALA A 55 4.32 18.69 -1.76
N LYS A 56 4.49 19.82 -1.05
CA LYS A 56 4.00 21.12 -1.48
C LYS A 56 4.67 21.61 -2.76
N SER A 57 5.97 21.41 -2.92
CA SER A 57 6.71 21.75 -4.13
C SER A 57 6.20 20.97 -5.35
N ASP A 58 5.78 19.72 -5.15
CA ASP A 58 5.19 18.87 -6.18
C ASP A 58 3.69 19.16 -6.40
N GLY A 59 3.16 20.21 -5.79
CA GLY A 59 1.77 20.67 -5.95
C GLY A 59 0.76 19.99 -5.03
N TRP A 60 1.18 19.18 -4.06
CA TRP A 60 0.28 18.53 -3.12
C TRP A 60 -0.11 19.47 -1.98
N THR A 61 -1.36 19.38 -1.55
CA THR A 61 -1.83 20.06 -0.33
C THR A 61 -1.64 19.15 0.87
N VAL A 62 -0.97 19.65 1.90
CA VAL A 62 -0.81 18.97 3.20
C VAL A 62 -1.75 19.62 4.21
N PRO A 63 -2.97 19.09 4.41
CA PRO A 63 -4.02 19.79 5.17
C PRO A 63 -3.77 19.76 6.68
N LYS A 64 -3.20 18.67 7.20
CA LYS A 64 -2.96 18.49 8.62
C LYS A 64 -1.88 17.46 8.86
N THR A 65 -1.11 17.66 9.93
CA THR A 65 -0.15 16.69 10.39
C THR A 65 -0.51 16.21 11.79
N TYR A 66 -0.52 14.89 11.99
CA TYR A 66 -0.97 14.27 13.23
C TYR A 66 0.21 13.70 14.01
N ASN A 67 0.25 13.96 15.32
CA ASN A 67 1.20 13.33 16.23
C ASN A 67 0.54 12.10 16.87
N PHE A 68 0.82 10.92 16.30
CA PHE A 68 0.25 9.68 16.78
C PHE A 68 0.84 9.24 18.11
N GLN A 69 2.13 9.48 18.33
CA GLN A 69 2.77 9.18 19.62
C GLN A 69 2.03 9.88 20.76
N LYS A 70 1.79 11.18 20.61
CA LYS A 70 1.03 11.94 21.61
C LYS A 70 -0.39 11.38 21.79
N SER A 71 -1.07 11.05 20.71
CA SER A 71 -2.43 10.52 20.77
C SER A 71 -2.52 9.17 21.50
N ILE A 72 -1.52 8.31 21.31
CA ILE A 72 -1.42 7.00 21.96
C ILE A 72 -1.07 7.15 23.44
N LEU A 73 -0.14 8.03 23.77
CA LEU A 73 0.20 8.38 25.16
C LEU A 73 -1.01 8.95 25.90
N ASP A 74 -1.73 9.88 25.27
CA ASP A 74 -2.94 10.50 25.84
C ASP A 74 -4.06 9.45 26.04
N ALA A 75 -4.07 8.36 25.25
CA ALA A 75 -4.99 7.24 25.40
C ALA A 75 -4.56 6.21 26.48
N GLY A 76 -3.44 6.43 27.16
CA GLY A 76 -2.96 5.57 28.25
C GLY A 76 -2.25 4.30 27.79
N ALA A 77 -2.00 4.14 26.49
CA ALA A 77 -1.09 3.12 25.98
C ALA A 77 0.35 3.64 26.11
N GLY A 78 1.29 2.79 26.56
CA GLY A 78 2.68 3.19 26.81
C GLY A 78 3.39 3.79 25.59
N ASP A 79 4.60 4.32 25.80
CA ASP A 79 5.35 5.01 24.74
C ASP A 79 5.72 4.06 23.58
N VAL A 80 5.18 4.37 22.39
CA VAL A 80 5.42 3.62 21.14
C VAL A 80 6.51 4.25 20.27
N GLY A 81 7.17 5.32 20.74
CA GLY A 81 8.12 6.09 19.94
C GLY A 81 7.46 7.09 18.99
N ARG A 82 8.27 7.89 18.29
CA ARG A 82 7.79 9.03 17.48
C ARG A 82 7.16 8.57 16.17
N ILE A 83 5.87 8.90 15.96
CA ILE A 83 5.12 8.62 14.73
C ILE A 83 4.36 9.88 14.31
N LYS A 84 4.56 10.33 13.06
CA LYS A 84 3.88 11.48 12.46
C LYS A 84 3.45 11.14 11.05
N VAL A 85 2.18 11.38 10.73
CA VAL A 85 1.60 11.19 9.38
C VAL A 85 1.08 12.55 8.92
N GLY A 86 1.39 12.89 7.67
CA GLY A 86 1.03 14.15 7.03
C GLY A 86 0.42 13.91 5.65
#